data_AF-A0A3M1MGG0-F1
#
_entry.id   AF-A0A3M1MGG0-F1
#
_cell.length_a   1.000
_cell.length_b   1.000
_cell.length_c   1.000
_cell.angle_alpha   90.00
_cell.angle_beta   90.00
_cell.angle_gamma   90.00
#
_symmetry.space_group_name_H-M   'P 1'
#
loop_
_entity.id
_entity.type
_entity.pdbx_description
1 polymer ?
#
loop_
_entity_poly.entity_id
_entity_poly.type
_entity_poly.pdbx_seq_one_letter_code
_entity_poly.pdbx_strand_id
1 'polypeptide(L)'
;KLPVWFDMLDEAHIQTLVRFAEQLEARNIQCIGILDHPPARYRENFGTGDVQLYAYHYFRDTEVWEPLLEPVLTRLGMKIRWFQLGAENDTSLQNEEDLPAAVATIRQHMQAYAQELQLALPWDWLDPLPQPIDELTWDATQFSTKPPLTSQELPRYVGAVHSQKKQTWTRLDPLPKSQYGLYTRVLDLVQRMIEVRRSNVAAAFVYNPFAEQTGLFTPDGKVSDMLIPWQNCTQAVGQGEYVGSIEMPRSSVNHIFANEDDGVMVVWNPDEVVEQLYLGNELSGRDIWGRPVAIESLTVHGGTQQRIAVSRWPAFISGVDVDIVRWRQSFELLTSHVENRLGVAPVVRMKAVSAFDEVVTGKVSLTCETLLNGSNASLPFQIAPGQEATWEMPLPLKPDASAGKHRLQFEFEIQGRQLYRFRLYREVYLGSGDIELRFDAVRENDHLVRIQVEANNHTDGPLSFDCRVFSPGAPYQRFQLVNLPPGTTERKIRLVIDDAGQPVERWFRCEQIGANRVLNYRVKF
;
A
#
# COMPACT_ATOMS: atom_id res chain seq x y z
N LYS A 1 -7.16 10.19 25.53
CA LYS A 1 -6.40 11.18 26.33
C LYS A 1 -7.39 12.02 27.13
N LEU A 2 -7.07 12.40 28.36
CA LEU A 2 -7.98 13.09 29.28
C LEU A 2 -7.31 14.38 29.78
N PRO A 3 -7.98 15.54 29.78
CA PRO A 3 -7.47 16.69 30.52
C PRO A 3 -7.54 16.37 32.02
N VAL A 4 -6.40 16.43 32.71
CA VAL A 4 -6.30 16.01 34.12
C VAL A 4 -5.86 17.14 35.06
N TRP A 5 -5.56 18.33 34.54
CA TRP A 5 -5.19 19.45 35.40
C TRP A 5 -6.44 20.10 36.00
N PHE A 6 -6.82 19.63 37.18
CA PHE A 6 -8.06 20.04 37.85
C PHE A 6 -7.84 20.96 39.05
N ASP A 7 -8.93 21.59 39.47
CA ASP A 7 -9.00 22.48 40.62
C ASP A 7 -9.30 21.69 41.91
N MET A 8 -8.47 21.84 42.93
CA MET A 8 -8.63 21.09 44.20
C MET A 8 -9.89 21.42 44.99
N LEU A 9 -10.52 22.57 44.76
CA LEU A 9 -11.79 22.89 45.42
C LEU A 9 -13.01 22.31 44.69
N ASP A 10 -12.84 21.77 43.47
CA ASP A 10 -13.91 21.12 42.72
C ASP A 10 -13.93 19.60 42.99
N GLU A 11 -14.27 19.22 44.21
CA GLU A 11 -14.29 17.80 44.62
C GLU A 11 -15.20 16.94 43.72
N ALA A 12 -16.31 17.50 43.25
CA ALA A 12 -17.26 16.80 42.39
C ALA A 12 -16.64 16.46 41.03
N HIS A 13 -15.94 17.40 40.41
CA HIS A 13 -15.22 17.15 39.16
C HIS A 13 -14.12 16.11 39.35
N ILE A 14 -13.35 16.20 40.45
CA ILE A 14 -12.26 15.25 40.71
C ILE A 14 -12.78 13.83 40.88
N GLN A 15 -13.84 13.64 41.69
CA GLN A 15 -14.46 12.32 41.86
C GLN A 15 -14.99 11.76 40.54
N THR A 16 -15.55 12.62 39.68
CA THR A 16 -16.05 12.22 38.36
C THR A 16 -14.90 11.76 37.45
N LEU A 17 -13.80 12.52 37.41
CA LEU A 17 -12.63 12.19 36.59
C LEU A 17 -11.96 10.89 37.05
N VAL A 18 -11.75 10.71 38.36
CA VAL A 18 -11.15 9.50 38.93
C VAL A 18 -12.00 8.27 38.60
N ARG A 19 -13.32 8.36 38.82
CA ARG A 19 -14.25 7.27 38.49
C ARG A 19 -14.26 6.95 37.00
N PHE A 20 -14.15 7.98 36.15
CA PHE A 20 -14.09 7.77 34.71
C PHE A 20 -12.79 7.06 34.29
N ALA A 21 -11.64 7.48 34.84
CA ALA A 21 -10.37 6.80 34.60
C ALA A 21 -10.42 5.32 35.05
N GLU A 22 -11.00 5.03 36.22
CA GLU A 22 -11.23 3.65 36.70
C GLU A 22 -12.09 2.82 35.76
N GLN A 23 -13.15 3.42 35.22
CA GLN A 23 -14.04 2.76 34.27
C GLN A 23 -13.38 2.47 32.92
N LEU A 24 -12.40 3.29 32.51
CA LEU A 24 -11.61 3.06 31.29
C LEU A 24 -10.56 1.97 31.53
N GLU A 25 -9.86 2.04 32.66
CA GLU A 25 -8.88 1.02 33.08
C GLU A 25 -9.52 -0.37 33.21
N ALA A 26 -10.70 -0.46 33.84
CA ALA A 26 -11.46 -1.71 33.95
C ALA A 26 -11.89 -2.31 32.59
N ARG A 27 -11.84 -1.52 31.51
CA ARG A 27 -12.09 -1.95 30.13
C ARG A 27 -10.81 -2.13 29.31
N ASN A 28 -9.66 -2.17 29.96
CA ASN A 28 -8.33 -2.22 29.34
C ASN A 28 -8.07 -1.04 28.38
N ILE A 29 -8.66 0.12 28.65
CA ILE A 29 -8.40 1.34 27.89
C ILE A 29 -7.31 2.13 28.61
N GLN A 30 -6.13 2.19 28.00
CA GLN A 30 -5.01 2.95 28.52
C GLN A 30 -5.29 4.46 28.43
N CYS A 31 -5.17 5.14 29.58
CA CYS A 31 -5.36 6.58 29.67
C CYS A 31 -4.03 7.33 29.55
N ILE A 32 -4.09 8.51 28.95
CA ILE A 32 -3.01 9.49 28.89
C ILE A 32 -3.57 10.78 29.47
N GLY A 33 -2.97 11.28 30.56
CA GLY A 33 -3.31 12.56 31.16
C GLY A 33 -2.69 13.70 30.35
N ILE A 34 -3.47 14.71 30.00
CA ILE A 34 -3.01 15.93 29.34
C ILE A 34 -2.93 17.03 30.39
N LEU A 35 -1.75 17.66 30.47
CA LEU A 35 -1.47 18.82 31.29
C LEU A 35 -1.38 20.06 30.38
N ASP A 36 -2.53 20.52 29.90
CA ASP A 36 -2.64 21.59 28.89
C ASP A 36 -3.12 22.92 29.45
N HIS A 37 -3.99 22.93 30.46
CA HIS A 37 -4.55 24.16 31.00
C HIS A 37 -4.63 24.11 32.52
N PRO A 38 -3.91 24.98 33.25
CA PRO A 38 -4.10 25.09 34.69
C PRO A 38 -5.52 25.61 35.00
N PRO A 39 -6.05 25.29 36.19
CA PRO A 39 -7.36 25.74 36.62
C PRO A 39 -7.48 27.25 36.52
N ALA A 40 -8.67 27.74 36.10
CA ALA A 40 -8.88 29.15 35.76
C ALA A 40 -8.39 30.13 36.82
N ARG A 41 -8.57 29.78 38.11
CA ARG A 41 -8.14 30.60 39.26
C ARG A 41 -6.63 30.77 39.43
N TYR A 42 -5.82 29.88 38.85
CA TYR A 42 -4.36 29.90 38.98
C TYR A 42 -3.67 30.37 37.71
N ARG A 43 -4.42 30.70 36.65
CA ARG A 43 -3.84 31.10 35.35
C ARG A 43 -3.00 32.37 35.45
N GLU A 44 -3.41 33.31 36.30
CA GLU A 44 -2.66 34.56 36.53
C GLU A 44 -1.25 34.33 37.09
N ASN A 45 -1.01 33.20 37.75
CA ASN A 45 0.31 32.83 38.27
C ASN A 45 1.31 32.50 37.15
N PHE A 46 0.84 32.19 35.94
CA PHE A 46 1.65 31.79 34.80
C PHE A 46 1.77 32.89 33.73
N GLY A 47 1.13 34.04 33.93
CA GLY A 47 1.16 35.18 33.03
C GLY A 47 -0.05 36.10 33.23
N THR A 48 0.07 37.35 32.80
CA THR A 48 -0.97 38.38 32.95
C THR A 48 -1.59 38.77 31.59
N GLY A 49 -2.91 38.98 31.56
CA GLY A 49 -3.65 39.52 30.39
C GLY A 49 -4.22 38.50 29.41
N ASP A 50 -4.64 38.96 28.22
CA ASP A 50 -5.20 38.16 27.10
C ASP A 50 -4.16 37.25 26.38
N VAL A 51 -2.99 37.02 26.99
CA VAL A 51 -1.92 36.22 26.38
C VAL A 51 -2.34 34.75 26.38
N GLN A 52 -2.33 34.12 25.22
CA GLN A 52 -2.55 32.68 25.10
C GLN A 52 -1.41 31.95 25.83
N LEU A 53 -1.76 31.32 26.96
CA LEU A 53 -0.81 30.54 27.75
C LEU A 53 -0.60 29.16 27.09
N TYR A 54 0.64 28.68 27.16
CA TYR A 54 1.12 27.45 26.55
C TYR A 54 1.97 26.66 27.56
N ALA A 55 2.24 25.39 27.28
CA ALA A 55 3.05 24.49 28.10
C ALA A 55 4.39 25.10 28.54
N TYR A 56 5.09 25.77 27.63
CA TYR A 56 6.32 26.49 27.93
C TYR A 56 6.17 27.48 29.10
N HIS A 57 5.05 28.21 29.17
CA HIS A 57 4.80 29.16 30.26
C HIS A 57 4.50 28.46 31.58
N TYR A 58 3.76 27.34 31.52
CA TYR A 58 3.35 26.61 32.73
C TYR A 58 4.51 25.93 33.43
N PHE A 59 5.39 25.30 32.65
CA PHE A 59 6.44 24.44 33.18
C PHE A 59 7.78 25.15 33.43
N ARG A 60 7.83 26.46 33.23
CA ARG A 60 9.05 27.26 33.41
C ARG A 60 9.46 27.42 34.88
N ASP A 61 8.50 27.60 35.79
CA ASP A 61 8.77 27.85 37.21
C ASP A 61 8.20 26.73 38.09
N THR A 62 9.08 25.87 38.58
CA THR A 62 8.74 24.70 39.41
C THR A 62 8.02 25.07 40.69
N GLU A 63 8.37 26.19 41.32
CA GLU A 63 7.72 26.60 42.58
C GLU A 63 6.24 26.97 42.35
N VAL A 64 5.87 27.30 41.11
CA VAL A 64 4.50 27.68 40.73
C VAL A 64 3.68 26.47 40.31
N TRP A 65 4.19 25.59 39.44
CA TRP A 65 3.39 24.48 38.91
C TRP A 65 3.35 23.25 39.82
N GLU A 66 4.43 22.96 40.57
CA GLU A 66 4.52 21.73 41.37
C GLU A 66 3.40 21.61 42.41
N PRO A 67 3.10 22.64 43.23
CA PRO A 67 2.02 22.54 44.23
C PRO A 67 0.63 22.34 43.60
N LEU A 68 0.46 22.72 42.34
CA LEU A 68 -0.80 22.55 41.61
C LEU A 68 -0.91 21.16 40.96
N LEU A 69 0.20 20.49 40.68
CA LEU A 69 0.23 19.16 40.07
C LEU A 69 0.38 18.02 41.08
N GLU A 70 1.01 18.25 42.24
CA GLU A 70 1.14 17.24 43.30
C GLU A 70 -0.20 16.51 43.57
N PRO A 71 -1.32 17.21 43.79
CA PRO A 71 -2.58 16.53 44.09
C PRO A 71 -3.15 15.73 42.91
N VAL A 72 -2.91 16.20 41.67
CA VAL A 72 -3.29 15.51 40.44
C VAL A 72 -2.53 14.20 40.34
N LEU A 73 -1.20 14.24 40.51
CA LEU A 73 -0.32 13.09 40.41
C LEU A 73 -0.56 12.10 41.55
N THR A 74 -0.79 12.57 42.78
CA THR A 74 -1.07 11.69 43.92
C THR A 74 -2.39 10.92 43.73
N ARG A 75 -3.42 11.54 43.14
CA ARG A 75 -4.72 10.90 42.93
C ARG A 75 -4.76 10.01 41.69
N LEU A 76 -4.09 10.41 40.61
CA LEU A 76 -4.18 9.73 39.31
C LEU A 76 -2.95 8.91 38.93
N GLY A 77 -1.79 9.12 39.56
CA GLY A 77 -0.51 8.52 39.18
C GLY A 77 -0.45 7.00 39.33
N MET A 78 -1.34 6.39 40.12
CA MET A 78 -1.51 4.94 40.17
C MET A 78 -2.30 4.37 38.99
N LYS A 79 -3.16 5.18 38.36
CA LYS A 79 -4.10 4.76 37.30
C LYS A 79 -3.65 5.21 35.91
N ILE A 80 -2.97 6.35 35.84
CA ILE A 80 -2.47 6.96 34.62
C ILE A 80 -0.95 6.99 34.72
N ARG A 81 -0.30 6.27 33.80
CA ARG A 81 1.17 6.23 33.71
C ARG A 81 1.72 7.29 32.74
N TRP A 82 0.96 7.59 31.70
CA TRP A 82 1.37 8.54 30.65
C TRP A 82 0.81 9.92 30.89
N PHE A 83 1.70 10.92 30.90
CA PHE A 83 1.34 12.32 30.95
C PHE A 83 1.94 13.09 29.78
N GLN A 84 1.10 13.85 29.10
CA GLN A 84 1.51 14.76 28.03
C GLN A 84 1.64 16.17 28.57
N LEU A 85 2.77 16.81 28.28
CA LEU A 85 3.04 18.20 28.63
C LEU A 85 2.50 19.10 27.50
N GLY A 86 1.38 19.78 27.74
CA GLY A 86 0.72 20.62 26.74
C GLY A 86 -0.36 19.93 25.90
N ALA A 87 -1.15 20.77 25.22
CA ALA A 87 -2.19 20.31 24.30
C ALA A 87 -1.60 19.71 23.01
N GLU A 88 -2.42 19.00 22.21
CA GLU A 88 -1.94 18.33 20.98
C GLU A 88 -1.29 19.27 19.95
N ASN A 89 -1.65 20.55 19.91
CA ASN A 89 -1.07 21.53 18.98
C ASN A 89 -0.11 22.50 19.68
N ASP A 90 0.25 22.23 20.93
CA ASP A 90 1.10 23.11 21.73
C ASP A 90 2.57 22.72 21.56
N THR A 91 3.19 23.18 20.48
CA THR A 91 4.62 22.93 20.22
C THR A 91 5.53 23.93 20.95
N SER A 92 5.02 24.69 21.93
CA SER A 92 5.76 25.81 22.54
C SER A 92 7.06 25.39 23.24
N LEU A 93 7.09 24.18 23.83
CA LEU A 93 8.27 23.63 24.49
C LEU A 93 9.45 23.41 23.54
N GLN A 94 9.22 23.33 22.22
CA GLN A 94 10.30 23.24 21.23
C GLN A 94 11.25 24.43 21.26
N ASN A 95 10.80 25.58 21.76
CA ASN A 95 11.60 26.81 21.82
C ASN A 95 12.50 26.88 23.06
N GLU A 96 12.47 25.88 23.95
CA GLU A 96 13.35 25.81 25.10
C GLU A 96 14.80 25.50 24.67
N GLU A 97 15.76 26.33 25.09
CA GLU A 97 17.16 26.23 24.67
C GLU A 97 17.79 24.88 25.05
N ASP A 98 17.51 24.40 26.27
CA ASP A 98 17.90 23.07 26.76
C ASP A 98 16.67 22.24 27.15
N LEU A 99 15.86 21.93 26.14
CA LEU A 99 14.64 21.13 26.31
C LEU A 99 14.89 19.79 27.04
N PRO A 100 15.95 19.01 26.72
CA PRO A 100 16.22 17.78 27.45
C PRO A 100 16.39 17.98 28.96
N ALA A 101 17.17 18.99 29.38
CA ALA A 101 17.37 19.30 30.80
C ALA A 101 16.08 19.82 31.47
N ALA A 102 15.30 20.66 30.78
CA ALA A 102 14.03 21.15 31.30
C ALA A 102 13.05 19.98 31.55
N VAL A 103 12.90 19.06 30.59
CA VAL A 103 12.01 17.89 30.73
C VAL A 103 12.53 16.91 31.79
N ALA A 104 13.85 16.75 31.93
CA ALA A 104 14.43 15.94 33.00
C ALA A 104 14.09 16.51 34.39
N THR A 105 14.14 17.83 34.53
CA THR A 105 13.74 18.53 35.77
C THR A 105 12.26 18.31 36.07
N ILE A 106 11.38 18.53 35.08
CA ILE A 106 9.93 18.27 35.24
C ILE A 106 9.69 16.82 35.67
N ARG A 107 10.32 15.85 35.00
CA ARG A 107 10.23 14.44 35.33
C ARG A 107 10.63 14.15 36.77
N GLN A 108 11.77 14.67 37.21
CA GLN A 108 12.29 14.44 38.56
C GLN A 108 11.28 14.86 39.63
N HIS A 109 10.67 16.04 39.49
CA HIS A 109 9.67 16.55 40.42
C HIS A 109 8.36 15.74 40.35
N MET A 110 7.89 15.38 39.16
CA MET A 110 6.67 14.58 39.01
C MET A 110 6.82 13.13 39.53
N GLN A 111 8.01 12.53 39.39
CA GLN A 111 8.29 11.16 39.83
C GLN A 111 8.23 10.97 41.35
N ALA A 112 8.35 12.05 42.13
CA ALA A 112 8.13 12.02 43.57
C ALA A 112 6.70 11.56 43.93
N TYR A 113 5.73 11.79 43.04
CA TYR A 113 4.31 11.49 43.25
C TYR A 113 3.79 10.36 42.36
N ALA A 114 4.47 10.05 41.25
CA ALA A 114 4.08 9.00 40.30
C ALA A 114 5.30 8.13 39.90
N GLN A 115 5.44 6.94 40.48
CA GLN A 115 6.65 6.11 40.34
C GLN A 115 6.88 5.57 38.92
N GLU A 116 5.83 5.20 38.19
CA GLU A 116 5.91 4.68 36.81
C GLU A 116 5.57 5.75 35.76
N LEU A 117 6.04 6.99 36.00
CA LEU A 117 5.75 8.13 35.13
C LEU A 117 6.40 8.00 33.75
N GLN A 118 5.58 8.10 32.71
CA GLN A 118 6.01 8.26 31.32
C GLN A 118 5.56 9.61 30.77
N LEU A 119 6.47 10.32 30.11
CA LEU A 119 6.22 11.66 29.59
C LEU A 119 6.10 11.64 28.07
N ALA A 120 5.14 12.40 27.56
CA ALA A 120 4.96 12.66 26.15
C ALA A 120 4.99 14.16 25.84
N LEU A 121 5.59 14.52 24.70
CA LEU A 121 5.61 15.90 24.21
C LEU A 121 4.90 16.00 22.85
N PRO A 122 4.04 17.01 22.64
CA PRO A 122 3.54 17.37 21.33
C PRO A 122 4.66 17.93 20.44
N TRP A 123 4.63 17.61 19.15
CA TRP A 123 5.64 18.02 18.19
C TRP A 123 5.05 18.23 16.79
N ASP A 124 5.62 19.15 16.01
CA ASP A 124 5.27 19.32 14.60
C ASP A 124 6.07 18.35 13.73
N TRP A 125 5.41 17.65 12.80
CA TRP A 125 6.10 16.79 11.83
C TRP A 125 7.17 17.52 11.00
N LEU A 126 7.03 18.83 10.82
CA LEU A 126 7.94 19.63 9.99
C LEU A 126 9.22 20.06 10.72
N ASP A 127 9.27 19.95 12.05
CA ASP A 127 10.41 20.37 12.85
C ASP A 127 11.27 19.17 13.26
N PRO A 128 12.61 19.25 13.12
CA PRO A 128 13.50 18.15 13.46
C PRO A 128 13.51 17.87 14.96
N LEU A 129 13.52 16.59 15.33
CA LEU A 129 13.79 16.19 16.72
C LEU A 129 15.27 16.43 17.08
N PRO A 130 15.56 16.79 18.35
CA PRO A 130 16.92 16.79 18.85
C PRO A 130 17.56 15.41 18.70
N GLN A 131 18.84 15.38 18.34
CA GLN A 131 19.61 14.16 18.16
C GLN A 131 20.60 13.98 19.31
N PRO A 132 20.87 12.73 19.73
CA PRO A 132 20.26 11.49 19.24
C PRO A 132 18.88 11.20 19.89
N ILE A 133 17.92 10.73 19.09
CA ILE A 133 16.52 10.49 19.53
C ILE A 133 16.43 9.53 20.73
N ASP A 134 17.28 8.51 20.78
CA ASP A 134 17.28 7.51 21.85
C ASP A 134 17.71 8.06 23.21
N GLU A 135 18.34 9.24 23.25
CA GLU A 135 18.80 9.92 24.48
C GLU A 135 17.85 11.01 24.97
N LEU A 136 16.73 11.24 24.27
CA LEU A 136 15.72 12.21 24.70
C LEU A 136 15.19 11.87 26.10
N THR A 137 14.85 12.89 26.89
CA THR A 137 14.48 12.72 28.29
C THR A 137 12.99 12.42 28.50
N TRP A 138 12.18 12.42 27.43
CA TRP A 138 10.78 11.96 27.40
C TRP A 138 10.63 10.60 26.72
N ASP A 139 9.48 9.96 26.87
CA ASP A 139 9.25 8.56 26.46
C ASP A 139 8.48 8.44 25.13
N ALA A 140 7.62 9.42 24.80
CA ALA A 140 6.88 9.45 23.55
C ALA A 140 6.82 10.84 22.92
N THR A 141 6.82 10.90 21.59
CA THR A 141 6.56 12.13 20.85
C THR A 141 5.23 12.03 20.14
N GLN A 142 4.33 12.96 20.42
CA GLN A 142 3.02 13.09 19.80
C GLN A 142 3.12 14.06 18.62
N PHE A 143 3.18 13.52 17.41
CA PHE A 143 3.30 14.35 16.23
C PHE A 143 1.94 14.80 15.67
N SER A 144 1.90 16.03 15.17
CA SER A 144 0.81 16.58 14.39
C SER A 144 1.34 17.64 13.42
N THR A 145 0.53 18.07 12.45
CA THR A 145 0.83 19.25 11.63
C THR A 145 -0.47 19.76 10.99
N LYS A 146 -0.46 20.97 10.45
CA LYS A 146 -1.59 21.57 9.75
C LYS A 146 -1.13 22.13 8.40
N PRO A 147 -1.65 21.63 7.26
CA PRO A 147 -2.61 20.53 7.12
C PRO A 147 -2.04 19.18 7.57
N PRO A 148 -2.87 18.18 7.94
CA PRO A 148 -2.37 16.85 8.32
C PRO A 148 -1.65 16.19 7.14
N LEU A 149 -0.60 15.41 7.44
CA LEU A 149 0.11 14.62 6.43
C LEU A 149 -0.84 13.62 5.76
N THR A 150 -0.71 13.49 4.44
CA THR A 150 -1.39 12.46 3.66
C THR A 150 -0.79 11.07 3.92
N SER A 151 -1.47 10.01 3.48
CA SER A 151 -0.93 8.66 3.55
C SER A 151 0.36 8.47 2.73
N GLN A 152 0.59 9.28 1.70
CA GLN A 152 1.82 9.22 0.91
C GLN A 152 3.02 9.90 1.61
N GLU A 153 2.75 10.94 2.42
CA GLU A 153 3.78 11.68 3.14
C GLU A 153 4.16 11.01 4.45
N LEU A 154 3.19 10.47 5.18
CA LEU A 154 3.36 9.92 6.54
C LEU A 154 4.53 8.91 6.67
N PRO A 155 4.72 7.93 5.76
CA PRO A 155 5.82 6.97 5.86
C PRO A 155 7.21 7.63 5.83
N ARG A 156 7.36 8.71 5.05
CA ARG A 156 8.64 9.43 4.93
C ARG A 156 9.01 10.10 6.26
N TYR A 157 8.05 10.72 6.92
CA TYR A 157 8.27 11.41 8.18
C TYR A 157 8.44 10.43 9.35
N VAL A 158 7.62 9.39 9.42
CA VAL A 158 7.75 8.35 10.47
C VAL A 158 9.11 7.66 10.39
N GLY A 159 9.61 7.36 9.19
CA GLY A 159 10.93 6.75 9.01
C GLY A 159 12.09 7.62 9.54
N ALA A 160 11.95 8.95 9.49
CA ALA A 160 12.97 9.88 9.94
C ALA A 160 13.06 10.01 11.48
N VAL A 161 11.99 9.66 12.19
CA VAL A 161 11.89 9.77 13.66
C VAL A 161 11.87 8.41 14.35
N HIS A 162 12.23 7.35 13.62
CA HIS A 162 12.24 6.00 14.17
C HIS A 162 13.24 5.86 15.32
N SER A 163 12.80 5.22 16.40
CA SER A 163 13.59 4.94 17.59
C SER A 163 13.23 3.56 18.14
N GLN A 164 14.22 2.90 18.76
CA GLN A 164 14.00 1.64 19.47
C GLN A 164 13.49 1.85 20.90
N LYS A 165 13.78 3.02 21.50
CA LYS A 165 13.47 3.33 22.91
C LYS A 165 12.29 4.28 23.08
N LYS A 166 11.98 5.09 22.08
CA LYS A 166 10.96 6.13 22.13
C LYS A 166 9.74 5.74 21.32
N GLN A 167 8.55 6.07 21.83
CA GLN A 167 7.31 5.83 21.11
C GLN A 167 6.98 7.00 20.19
N THR A 168 6.54 6.67 18.99
CA THR A 168 5.97 7.64 18.05
C THR A 168 4.46 7.55 18.13
N TRP A 169 3.82 8.66 18.48
CA TRP A 169 2.37 8.82 18.41
C TRP A 169 1.98 9.83 17.33
N THR A 170 0.78 9.73 16.79
CA THR A 170 0.32 10.67 15.76
C THR A 170 -1.16 11.01 15.87
N ARG A 171 -1.53 12.15 15.30
CA ARG A 171 -2.93 12.56 15.16
C ARG A 171 -3.52 12.04 13.85
N LEU A 172 -4.74 11.52 13.92
CA LEU A 172 -5.46 10.91 12.80
C LEU A 172 -6.90 11.43 12.72
N ASP A 173 -7.03 12.75 12.77
CA ASP A 173 -8.32 13.41 12.58
C ASP A 173 -8.82 13.24 11.14
N PRO A 174 -10.09 12.88 10.92
CA PRO A 174 -10.76 13.05 9.63
C PRO A 174 -10.54 14.45 9.03
N LEU A 175 -10.44 14.50 7.69
CA LEU A 175 -10.40 15.78 6.97
C LEU A 175 -11.66 16.63 7.27
N PRO A 176 -11.58 17.98 7.18
CA PRO A 176 -12.71 18.85 7.49
C PRO A 176 -13.88 18.67 6.52
N LYS A 177 -15.09 18.43 7.05
CA LYS A 177 -16.31 18.23 6.24
C LYS A 177 -16.72 19.45 5.40
N SER A 178 -16.28 20.65 5.78
CA SER A 178 -16.53 21.88 5.04
C SER A 178 -15.72 22.00 3.74
N GLN A 179 -14.61 21.26 3.61
CA GLN A 179 -13.71 21.35 2.46
C GLN A 179 -13.73 20.08 1.60
N TYR A 180 -14.01 18.92 2.20
CA TYR A 180 -13.92 17.63 1.53
C TYR A 180 -15.24 16.86 1.61
N GLY A 181 -15.61 16.20 0.50
CA GLY A 181 -16.78 15.31 0.45
C GLY A 181 -16.55 14.03 1.25
N LEU A 182 -17.65 13.38 1.65
CA LEU A 182 -17.61 12.18 2.50
C LEU A 182 -16.68 11.09 1.97
N TYR A 183 -16.74 10.80 0.66
CA TYR A 183 -15.87 9.80 0.03
C TYR A 183 -14.38 10.08 0.25
N THR A 184 -13.93 11.30 -0.07
CA THR A 184 -12.53 11.71 0.11
C THR A 184 -12.10 11.59 1.56
N ARG A 185 -12.96 12.02 2.51
CA ARG A 185 -12.66 11.95 3.94
C ARG A 185 -12.51 10.52 4.43
N VAL A 186 -13.36 9.61 3.98
CA VAL A 186 -13.32 8.18 4.34
C VAL A 186 -12.11 7.50 3.74
N LEU A 187 -11.85 7.70 2.45
CA LEU A 187 -10.72 7.08 1.78
C LEU A 187 -9.39 7.57 2.39
N ASP A 188 -9.23 8.87 2.58
CA ASP A 188 -8.04 9.45 3.23
C ASP A 188 -7.86 8.90 4.65
N LEU A 189 -8.94 8.82 5.43
CA LEU A 189 -8.89 8.26 6.77
C LEU A 189 -8.39 6.81 6.76
N VAL A 190 -8.98 5.95 5.92
CA VAL A 190 -8.59 4.54 5.80
C VAL A 190 -7.14 4.40 5.34
N GLN A 191 -6.71 5.18 4.34
CA GLN A 191 -5.34 5.15 3.85
C GLN A 191 -4.34 5.57 4.94
N ARG A 192 -4.62 6.64 5.70
CA ARG A 192 -3.76 7.04 6.82
C ARG A 192 -3.74 6.02 7.95
N MET A 193 -4.86 5.36 8.23
CA MET A 193 -4.92 4.26 9.22
C MET A 193 -4.09 3.05 8.78
N ILE A 194 -4.13 2.68 7.51
CA ILE A 194 -3.28 1.62 6.92
C ILE A 194 -1.80 1.98 7.08
N GLU A 195 -1.40 3.20 6.73
CA GLU A 195 0.01 3.62 6.79
C GLU A 195 0.52 3.76 8.22
N VAL A 196 -0.33 4.22 9.16
CA VAL A 196 -0.03 4.19 10.59
C VAL A 196 0.22 2.76 11.06
N ARG A 197 -0.64 1.80 10.69
CA ARG A 197 -0.48 0.41 11.10
C ARG A 197 0.72 -0.28 10.45
N ARG A 198 1.04 0.07 9.21
CA ARG A 198 2.22 -0.40 8.48
C ARG A 198 3.53 0.13 9.06
N SER A 199 3.48 1.27 9.76
CA SER A 199 4.66 1.95 10.29
C SER A 199 4.86 1.68 11.78
N ASN A 200 6.04 1.98 12.33
CA ASN A 200 6.33 1.84 13.77
C ASN A 200 5.68 2.97 14.62
N VAL A 201 4.43 3.30 14.34
CA VAL A 201 3.64 4.25 15.13
C VAL A 201 2.93 3.47 16.23
N ALA A 202 3.27 3.77 17.48
CA ALA A 202 2.76 3.04 18.64
C ALA A 202 1.28 3.35 18.92
N ALA A 203 0.83 4.58 18.64
CA ALA A 203 -0.56 4.98 18.84
C ALA A 203 -0.97 6.11 17.89
N ALA A 204 -2.26 6.13 17.52
CA ALA A 204 -2.86 7.22 16.77
C ALA A 204 -4.18 7.67 17.40
N PHE A 205 -4.42 8.99 17.40
CA PHE A 205 -5.53 9.59 18.14
C PHE A 205 -6.38 10.51 17.27
N VAL A 206 -7.70 10.51 17.48
CA VAL A 206 -8.54 11.65 17.12
C VAL A 206 -8.46 12.66 18.25
N TYR A 207 -8.01 13.88 17.97
CA TYR A 207 -7.75 14.90 18.99
C TYR A 207 -9.02 15.30 19.75
N ASN A 208 -10.03 15.78 19.03
CA ASN A 208 -11.33 16.12 19.59
C ASN A 208 -12.40 15.30 18.87
N PRO A 209 -12.84 14.18 19.46
CA PRO A 209 -13.81 13.30 18.80
C PRO A 209 -15.18 13.95 18.64
N PHE A 210 -15.49 15.05 19.33
CA PHE A 210 -16.75 15.82 19.21
C PHE A 210 -16.62 17.08 18.33
N ALA A 211 -15.46 17.28 17.68
CA ALA A 211 -15.25 18.43 16.81
C ALA A 211 -16.22 18.42 15.63
N GLU A 212 -16.87 19.55 15.35
CA GLU A 212 -17.89 19.62 14.30
C GLU A 212 -17.35 19.25 12.90
N GLN A 213 -16.11 19.64 12.61
CA GLN A 213 -15.51 19.50 11.27
C GLN A 213 -14.76 18.20 11.07
N THR A 214 -14.12 17.68 12.13
CA THR A 214 -13.15 16.58 12.07
C THR A 214 -13.44 15.46 13.08
N GLY A 215 -14.52 15.54 13.85
CA GLY A 215 -14.86 14.58 14.89
C GLY A 215 -15.56 13.30 14.40
N LEU A 216 -15.54 12.27 15.25
CA LEU A 216 -16.28 11.02 15.10
C LEU A 216 -17.71 11.12 15.65
N PHE A 217 -17.98 12.11 16.48
CA PHE A 217 -19.28 12.47 17.02
C PHE A 217 -19.60 13.92 16.64
N THR A 218 -20.88 14.24 16.63
CA THR A 218 -21.34 15.62 16.55
C THR A 218 -21.14 16.32 17.91
N PRO A 219 -21.15 17.67 17.96
CA PRO A 219 -20.97 18.40 19.22
C PRO A 219 -22.02 18.10 20.30
N ASP A 220 -23.23 17.66 19.90
CA ASP A 220 -24.29 17.21 20.81
C ASP A 220 -24.15 15.73 21.24
N GLY A 221 -23.04 15.07 20.88
CA GLY A 221 -22.71 13.72 21.30
C GLY A 221 -23.33 12.59 20.48
N LYS A 222 -23.97 12.90 19.34
CA LYS A 222 -24.49 11.86 18.43
C LYS A 222 -23.39 11.32 17.53
N VAL A 223 -23.64 10.15 16.95
CA VAL A 223 -22.72 9.52 16.00
C VAL A 223 -22.61 10.37 14.72
N SER A 224 -21.38 10.62 14.27
CA SER A 224 -21.11 11.22 12.96
C SER A 224 -20.83 10.14 11.91
N ASP A 225 -20.88 10.51 10.62
CA ASP A 225 -20.57 9.61 9.51
C ASP A 225 -19.15 9.01 9.59
N MET A 226 -18.23 9.63 10.34
CA MET A 226 -16.84 9.17 10.42
C MET A 226 -16.62 8.08 11.48
N LEU A 227 -17.57 7.85 12.40
CA LEU A 227 -17.39 6.84 13.45
C LEU A 227 -17.36 5.42 12.87
N ILE A 228 -18.25 5.10 11.95
CA ILE A 228 -18.36 3.75 11.36
C ILE A 228 -17.09 3.40 10.57
N PRO A 229 -16.58 4.25 9.65
CA PRO A 229 -15.29 4.03 8.99
C PRO A 229 -14.12 3.84 9.97
N TRP A 230 -14.03 4.70 11.00
CA TRP A 230 -13.00 4.58 12.03
C TRP A 230 -13.07 3.22 12.75
N GLN A 231 -14.26 2.85 13.22
CA GLN A 231 -14.49 1.61 13.96
C GLN A 231 -14.19 0.38 13.09
N ASN A 232 -14.76 0.31 11.89
CA ASN A 232 -14.62 -0.86 11.02
C ASN A 232 -13.18 -1.03 10.54
N CYS A 233 -12.48 0.07 10.24
CA CYS A 233 -11.06 0.00 9.89
C CYS A 233 -10.21 -0.44 11.09
N THR A 234 -10.42 0.14 12.27
CA THR A 234 -9.68 -0.27 13.49
C THR A 234 -9.90 -1.75 13.81
N GLN A 235 -11.12 -2.25 13.67
CA GLN A 235 -11.41 -3.68 13.88
C GLN A 235 -10.77 -4.59 12.82
N ALA A 236 -10.67 -4.11 11.57
CA ALA A 236 -10.12 -4.91 10.47
C ALA A 236 -8.59 -4.99 10.50
N VAL A 237 -7.90 -3.89 10.85
CA VAL A 237 -6.42 -3.81 10.73
C VAL A 237 -5.69 -3.55 12.05
N GLY A 238 -6.39 -3.19 13.13
CA GLY A 238 -5.77 -2.68 14.35
C GLY A 238 -4.83 -3.67 15.05
N GLN A 239 -5.09 -4.98 14.96
CA GLN A 239 -4.22 -6.02 15.53
C GLN A 239 -3.36 -6.73 14.47
N GLY A 240 -3.67 -6.58 13.18
CA GLY A 240 -2.99 -7.34 12.13
C GLY A 240 -1.61 -6.79 11.78
N GLU A 241 -0.64 -7.65 11.54
CA GLU A 241 0.69 -7.30 11.01
C GLU A 241 0.58 -7.03 9.51
N TYR A 242 1.15 -5.93 9.02
CA TYR A 242 1.11 -5.64 7.60
C TYR A 242 1.97 -6.61 6.79
N VAL A 243 1.36 -7.38 5.89
CA VAL A 243 2.04 -8.37 5.03
C VAL A 243 2.42 -7.78 3.67
N GLY A 244 1.69 -6.76 3.21
CA GLY A 244 1.91 -6.14 1.91
C GLY A 244 0.66 -6.10 1.05
N SER A 245 0.86 -6.14 -0.27
CA SER A 245 -0.20 -6.12 -1.27
C SER A 245 0.07 -7.19 -2.33
N ILE A 246 -0.94 -7.52 -3.14
CA ILE A 246 -0.80 -8.39 -4.32
C ILE A 246 -1.31 -7.69 -5.58
N GLU A 247 -0.88 -8.15 -6.75
CA GLU A 247 -1.47 -7.71 -8.02
C GLU A 247 -2.88 -8.30 -8.17
N MET A 248 -3.87 -7.43 -8.31
CA MET A 248 -5.27 -7.81 -8.54
C MET A 248 -5.56 -7.84 -10.05
N PRO A 249 -6.35 -8.81 -10.56
CA PRO A 249 -6.66 -8.93 -11.99
C PRO A 249 -7.17 -7.66 -12.69
N ARG A 250 -7.95 -6.83 -12.00
CA ARG A 250 -8.49 -5.54 -12.48
C ARG A 250 -7.83 -4.34 -11.79
N SER A 251 -6.63 -4.54 -11.23
CA SER A 251 -5.79 -3.50 -10.63
C SER A 251 -6.43 -2.78 -9.44
N SER A 252 -7.31 -3.43 -8.71
CA SER A 252 -7.80 -2.90 -7.43
C SER A 252 -6.65 -2.71 -6.44
N VAL A 253 -6.67 -1.58 -5.74
CA VAL A 253 -5.72 -1.30 -4.66
C VAL A 253 -6.06 -2.19 -3.49
N ASN A 254 -5.05 -2.83 -2.90
CA ASN A 254 -5.25 -3.70 -1.75
C ASN A 254 -4.08 -3.63 -0.76
N HIS A 255 -4.40 -3.88 0.50
CA HIS A 255 -3.46 -3.97 1.61
C HIS A 255 -3.86 -5.15 2.49
N ILE A 256 -2.92 -6.00 2.82
CA ILE A 256 -3.17 -7.27 3.51
C ILE A 256 -2.47 -7.23 4.85
N PHE A 257 -3.22 -7.62 5.88
CA PHE A 257 -2.77 -7.74 7.25
C PHE A 257 -2.96 -9.18 7.70
N ALA A 258 -1.96 -9.75 8.39
CA ALA A 258 -2.04 -11.07 9.00
C ALA A 258 -2.42 -10.94 10.48
N ASN A 259 -3.37 -11.75 10.91
CA ASN A 259 -3.64 -12.03 12.31
C ASN A 259 -3.11 -13.44 12.64
N GLU A 260 -3.29 -13.91 13.88
CA GLU A 260 -2.80 -15.23 14.31
C GLU A 260 -3.36 -16.39 13.46
N ASP A 261 -4.64 -16.32 13.08
CA ASP A 261 -5.34 -17.43 12.41
C ASP A 261 -5.63 -17.19 10.92
N ASP A 262 -5.74 -15.93 10.47
CA ASP A 262 -6.13 -15.57 9.10
C ASP A 262 -5.61 -14.20 8.65
N GLY A 263 -5.81 -13.88 7.37
CA GLY A 263 -5.53 -12.57 6.80
C GLY A 263 -6.77 -11.73 6.54
N VAL A 264 -6.63 -10.41 6.70
CA VAL A 264 -7.63 -9.42 6.28
C VAL A 264 -7.05 -8.56 5.15
N MET A 265 -7.75 -8.51 4.03
CA MET A 265 -7.45 -7.61 2.92
C MET A 265 -8.38 -6.40 2.96
N VAL A 266 -7.80 -5.21 3.00
CA VAL A 266 -8.50 -3.95 2.66
C VAL A 266 -8.39 -3.76 1.15
N VAL A 267 -9.50 -3.54 0.44
CA VAL A 267 -9.52 -3.43 -1.03
C VAL A 267 -10.49 -2.35 -1.52
N TRP A 268 -10.11 -1.62 -2.57
CA TRP A 268 -10.99 -0.68 -3.29
C TRP A 268 -10.50 -0.47 -4.74
N ASN A 269 -11.38 0.06 -5.58
CA ASN A 269 -11.08 0.43 -6.96
C ASN A 269 -11.86 1.69 -7.35
N PRO A 270 -11.26 2.71 -7.98
CA PRO A 270 -11.99 3.90 -8.44
C PRO A 270 -13.24 3.58 -9.28
N ASP A 271 -13.17 2.50 -10.06
CA ASP A 271 -14.25 1.99 -10.89
C ASP A 271 -14.89 0.74 -10.24
N GLU A 272 -16.18 0.51 -10.49
CA GLU A 272 -16.83 -0.74 -10.09
C GLU A 272 -16.30 -1.90 -10.93
N VAL A 273 -15.65 -2.86 -10.26
CA VAL A 273 -15.04 -4.02 -10.91
C VAL A 273 -15.35 -5.30 -10.15
N VAL A 274 -15.23 -6.43 -10.86
CA VAL A 274 -15.24 -7.76 -10.23
C VAL A 274 -13.84 -8.32 -10.31
N GLU A 275 -13.22 -8.53 -9.15
CA GLU A 275 -11.94 -9.22 -9.04
C GLU A 275 -12.18 -10.73 -8.96
N GLN A 276 -11.44 -11.51 -9.77
CA GLN A 276 -11.56 -12.96 -9.79
C GLN A 276 -10.20 -13.63 -9.55
N LEU A 277 -10.02 -14.18 -8.36
CA LEU A 277 -8.78 -14.85 -7.94
C LEU A 277 -9.02 -15.75 -6.73
N TYR A 278 -8.11 -16.68 -6.49
CA TYR A 278 -8.07 -17.42 -5.24
C TYR A 278 -7.39 -16.58 -4.15
N LEU A 279 -8.09 -16.36 -3.03
CA LEU A 279 -7.57 -15.73 -1.81
C LEU A 279 -7.61 -16.65 -0.58
N GLY A 280 -8.41 -17.72 -0.60
CA GLY A 280 -8.64 -18.60 0.56
C GLY A 280 -9.89 -19.43 0.38
N ASN A 281 -10.26 -20.24 1.37
CA ASN A 281 -11.42 -21.15 1.27
C ASN A 281 -12.68 -20.57 1.92
N GLU A 282 -12.55 -19.83 3.02
CA GLU A 282 -13.67 -19.32 3.81
C GLU A 282 -13.60 -17.79 3.89
N LEU A 283 -13.90 -17.14 2.76
CA LEU A 283 -13.89 -15.69 2.70
C LEU A 283 -15.22 -15.10 3.18
N SER A 284 -15.13 -14.01 3.93
CA SER A 284 -16.26 -13.12 4.19
C SER A 284 -15.86 -11.68 3.91
N GLY A 285 -16.82 -10.86 3.49
CA GLY A 285 -16.55 -9.50 3.06
C GLY A 285 -17.55 -8.51 3.66
N ARG A 286 -17.06 -7.35 4.07
CA ARG A 286 -17.89 -6.21 4.48
C ARG A 286 -17.35 -4.91 3.90
N ASP A 287 -18.23 -4.00 3.50
CA ASP A 287 -17.84 -2.66 3.07
C ASP A 287 -17.46 -1.80 4.29
N ILE A 288 -16.96 -0.58 4.03
CA ILE A 288 -16.59 0.38 5.09
C ILE A 288 -17.75 0.73 6.03
N TRP A 289 -18.99 0.50 5.61
CA TRP A 289 -20.21 0.76 6.39
C TRP A 289 -20.73 -0.47 7.13
N GLY A 290 -20.05 -1.62 7.00
CA GLY A 290 -20.41 -2.89 7.64
C GLY A 290 -21.45 -3.71 6.88
N ARG A 291 -21.78 -3.36 5.63
CA ARG A 291 -22.70 -4.13 4.79
C ARG A 291 -21.96 -5.29 4.14
N PRO A 292 -22.59 -6.45 3.94
CA PRO A 292 -21.92 -7.58 3.30
C PRO A 292 -21.50 -7.25 1.87
N VAL A 293 -20.29 -7.67 1.50
CA VAL A 293 -19.77 -7.63 0.13
C VAL A 293 -20.02 -8.99 -0.52
N ALA A 294 -20.54 -8.99 -1.74
CA ALA A 294 -20.79 -10.22 -2.48
C ALA A 294 -19.46 -10.91 -2.83
N ILE A 295 -19.30 -12.15 -2.35
CA ILE A 295 -18.19 -13.04 -2.66
C ILE A 295 -18.77 -14.36 -3.15
N GLU A 296 -18.53 -14.70 -4.41
CA GLU A 296 -18.97 -15.96 -5.00
C GLU A 296 -17.77 -16.89 -5.16
N SER A 297 -17.86 -18.11 -4.64
CA SER A 297 -16.88 -19.15 -4.91
C SER A 297 -17.23 -19.89 -6.20
N LEU A 298 -16.31 -19.91 -7.15
CA LEU A 298 -16.43 -20.60 -8.42
C LEU A 298 -15.39 -21.71 -8.53
N THR A 299 -15.80 -22.85 -9.09
CA THR A 299 -14.85 -23.89 -9.51
C THR A 299 -14.42 -23.63 -10.95
N VAL A 300 -13.17 -23.20 -11.13
CA VAL A 300 -12.59 -22.84 -12.42
C VAL A 300 -11.42 -23.77 -12.69
N HIS A 301 -11.53 -24.56 -13.76
CA HIS A 301 -10.58 -25.61 -14.15
C HIS A 301 -10.25 -26.66 -13.08
N GLY A 302 -11.08 -26.81 -12.04
CA GLY A 302 -10.86 -27.74 -10.92
C GLY A 302 -10.12 -27.12 -9.73
N GLY A 303 -9.96 -25.79 -9.69
CA GLY A 303 -9.57 -25.05 -8.49
C GLY A 303 -10.67 -24.06 -8.09
N THR A 304 -10.71 -23.68 -6.82
CA THR A 304 -11.63 -22.65 -6.32
C THR A 304 -11.07 -21.27 -6.65
N GLN A 305 -11.93 -20.34 -7.08
CA GLN A 305 -11.62 -18.92 -7.20
C GLN A 305 -12.77 -18.12 -6.63
N GLN A 306 -12.49 -16.93 -6.10
CA GLN A 306 -13.51 -16.02 -5.60
C GLN A 306 -13.73 -14.87 -6.57
N ARG A 307 -15.00 -14.59 -6.87
CA ARG A 307 -15.44 -13.35 -7.52
C ARG A 307 -15.88 -12.37 -6.45
N ILE A 308 -15.18 -11.26 -6.36
CA ILE A 308 -15.36 -10.24 -5.32
C ILE A 308 -15.79 -8.94 -6.01
N ALA A 309 -16.96 -8.43 -5.65
CA ALA A 309 -17.39 -7.11 -6.11
C ALA A 309 -16.61 -6.03 -5.37
N VAL A 310 -15.82 -5.24 -6.10
CA VAL A 310 -15.01 -4.15 -5.56
C VAL A 310 -15.55 -2.82 -6.09
N SER A 311 -15.72 -1.86 -5.20
CA SER A 311 -16.17 -0.51 -5.51
C SER A 311 -15.14 0.53 -5.10
N ARG A 312 -15.45 1.80 -5.33
CA ARG A 312 -14.64 2.92 -4.84
C ARG A 312 -14.52 2.95 -3.31
N TRP A 313 -15.53 2.46 -2.59
CA TRP A 313 -15.47 2.42 -1.14
C TRP A 313 -14.56 1.28 -0.67
N PRO A 314 -13.69 1.52 0.33
CA PRO A 314 -12.93 0.46 0.97
C PRO A 314 -13.84 -0.67 1.46
N ALA A 315 -13.40 -1.90 1.23
CA ALA A 315 -14.00 -3.11 1.76
C ALA A 315 -12.94 -3.94 2.48
N PHE A 316 -13.39 -4.75 3.43
CA PHE A 316 -12.57 -5.66 4.23
C PHE A 316 -12.96 -7.09 3.91
N ILE A 317 -12.00 -7.88 3.42
CA ILE A 317 -12.16 -9.30 3.09
C ILE A 317 -11.36 -10.11 4.11
N SER A 318 -12.04 -10.87 4.96
CA SER A 318 -11.45 -11.75 5.97
C SER A 318 -11.31 -13.18 5.46
N GLY A 319 -10.48 -14.01 6.10
CA GLY A 319 -10.19 -15.38 5.69
C GLY A 319 -9.15 -15.50 4.57
N VAL A 320 -8.37 -14.45 4.31
CA VAL A 320 -7.32 -14.46 3.28
C VAL A 320 -6.16 -15.36 3.73
N ASP A 321 -5.74 -16.28 2.88
CA ASP A 321 -4.63 -17.19 3.12
C ASP A 321 -3.29 -16.45 2.95
N VAL A 322 -2.62 -16.20 4.07
CA VAL A 322 -1.38 -15.41 4.14
C VAL A 322 -0.21 -16.13 3.47
N ASP A 323 -0.16 -17.46 3.48
CA ASP A 323 0.91 -18.23 2.82
C ASP A 323 0.85 -18.02 1.31
N ILE A 324 -0.36 -18.03 0.77
CA ILE A 324 -0.60 -17.78 -0.65
C ILE A 324 -0.28 -16.33 -1.01
N VAL A 325 -0.62 -15.37 -0.15
CA VAL A 325 -0.23 -13.96 -0.34
C VAL A 325 1.28 -13.82 -0.41
N ARG A 326 2.01 -14.36 0.57
CA ARG A 326 3.48 -14.30 0.63
C ARG A 326 4.12 -15.02 -0.57
N TRP A 327 3.57 -16.15 -1.01
CA TRP A 327 4.02 -16.83 -2.23
C TRP A 327 3.88 -15.91 -3.46
N ARG A 328 2.70 -15.29 -3.65
CA ARG A 328 2.44 -14.38 -4.78
C ARG A 328 3.38 -13.18 -4.78
N GLN A 329 3.74 -12.67 -3.61
CA GLN A 329 4.69 -11.57 -3.43
C GLN A 329 6.13 -11.98 -3.73
N SER A 330 6.52 -13.21 -3.37
CA SER A 330 7.88 -13.71 -3.63
C SER A 330 8.11 -14.15 -5.08
N PHE A 331 7.04 -14.47 -5.82
CA PHE A 331 7.15 -14.99 -7.17
C PHE A 331 7.61 -13.91 -8.16
N GLU A 332 8.79 -14.11 -8.74
CA GLU A 332 9.41 -13.17 -9.67
C GLU A 332 9.71 -13.86 -11.02
N LEU A 333 9.36 -13.18 -12.12
CA LEU A 333 9.81 -13.57 -13.45
C LEU A 333 11.14 -12.87 -13.74
N LEU A 334 12.23 -13.64 -13.75
CA LEU A 334 13.59 -13.14 -13.97
C LEU A 334 13.87 -12.84 -15.45
N THR A 335 13.08 -13.42 -16.36
CA THR A 335 13.17 -13.15 -17.80
C THR A 335 12.21 -12.03 -18.20
N SER A 336 12.74 -10.82 -18.41
CA SER A 336 11.96 -9.67 -18.91
C SER A 336 11.78 -9.67 -20.43
N HIS A 337 12.76 -10.19 -21.16
CA HIS A 337 12.79 -10.24 -22.63
C HIS A 337 13.08 -11.66 -23.11
N VAL A 338 12.35 -12.08 -24.14
CA VAL A 338 12.54 -13.37 -24.81
C VAL A 338 12.90 -13.11 -26.26
N GLU A 339 14.12 -13.46 -26.63
CA GLU A 339 14.53 -13.40 -28.03
C GLU A 339 13.95 -14.57 -28.82
N ASN A 340 13.32 -14.25 -29.95
CA ASN A 340 12.89 -15.25 -30.92
C ASN A 340 14.02 -15.49 -31.94
N ARG A 341 14.74 -16.60 -31.77
CA ARG A 341 15.82 -17.03 -32.67
C ARG A 341 15.44 -18.30 -33.40
N LEU A 342 15.75 -18.37 -34.69
CA LEU A 342 15.52 -19.59 -35.49
C LEU A 342 16.27 -20.79 -34.88
N GLY A 343 15.54 -21.87 -34.63
CA GLY A 343 16.08 -23.15 -34.16
C GLY A 343 16.42 -23.21 -32.67
N VAL A 344 16.18 -22.15 -31.89
CA VAL A 344 16.42 -22.12 -30.44
C VAL A 344 15.10 -21.96 -29.71
N ALA A 345 14.74 -22.96 -28.88
CA ALA A 345 13.58 -22.84 -28.01
C ALA A 345 13.91 -21.87 -26.86
N PRO A 346 13.20 -20.74 -26.72
CA PRO A 346 13.47 -19.84 -25.62
C PRO A 346 13.05 -20.44 -24.28
N VAL A 347 13.66 -19.95 -23.21
CA VAL A 347 13.34 -20.33 -21.84
C VAL A 347 12.97 -19.10 -21.03
N VAL A 348 12.03 -19.27 -20.10
CA VAL A 348 11.72 -18.28 -19.08
C VAL A 348 12.26 -18.74 -17.73
N ARG A 349 12.96 -17.85 -17.04
CA ARG A 349 13.50 -18.08 -15.70
C ARG A 349 12.61 -17.39 -14.68
N MET A 350 12.29 -18.10 -13.62
CA MET A 350 11.46 -17.56 -12.54
C MET A 350 11.98 -18.06 -11.20
N LYS A 351 11.66 -17.33 -10.13
CA LYS A 351 11.96 -17.75 -8.76
C LYS A 351 10.78 -17.52 -7.83
N ALA A 352 10.75 -18.25 -6.73
CA ALA A 352 9.85 -18.00 -5.60
C ALA A 352 10.52 -18.44 -4.31
N VAL A 353 10.04 -17.91 -3.18
CA VAL A 353 10.43 -18.36 -1.85
C VAL A 353 9.23 -19.07 -1.22
N SER A 354 9.45 -20.25 -0.64
CA SER A 354 8.37 -20.95 0.06
C SER A 354 7.90 -20.14 1.26
N ALA A 355 6.64 -19.76 1.25
CA ALA A 355 5.96 -19.09 2.36
C ALA A 355 5.42 -20.06 3.41
N PHE A 356 5.40 -21.36 3.12
CA PHE A 356 4.86 -22.40 3.98
C PHE A 356 5.86 -22.80 5.07
N ASP A 357 5.35 -23.22 6.22
CA ASP A 357 6.11 -23.74 7.36
C ASP A 357 6.52 -25.21 7.21
N GLU A 358 6.04 -25.87 6.16
CA GLU A 358 6.38 -27.24 5.78
C GLU A 358 7.02 -27.35 4.38
N VAL A 359 7.57 -28.55 4.09
CA VAL A 359 8.05 -28.86 2.75
C VAL A 359 6.85 -29.03 1.83
N VAL A 360 6.77 -28.21 0.79
CA VAL A 360 5.69 -28.30 -0.20
C VAL A 360 6.19 -28.92 -1.49
N THR A 361 5.33 -29.74 -2.11
CA THR A 361 5.57 -30.31 -3.44
C THR A 361 4.47 -29.86 -4.37
N GLY A 362 4.73 -29.84 -5.67
CA GLY A 362 3.71 -29.38 -6.60
C GLY A 362 4.19 -29.28 -8.02
N LYS A 363 3.43 -28.53 -8.82
CA LYS A 363 3.79 -28.17 -10.19
C LYS A 363 3.44 -26.72 -10.48
N VAL A 364 4.26 -26.09 -11.30
CA VAL A 364 3.94 -24.82 -11.95
C VAL A 364 3.67 -25.08 -13.41
N SER A 365 2.57 -24.53 -13.92
CA SER A 365 2.18 -24.59 -15.33
C SER A 365 2.14 -23.19 -15.92
N LEU A 366 2.58 -23.02 -17.16
CA LEU A 366 2.54 -21.77 -17.89
C LEU A 366 1.59 -21.85 -19.07
N THR A 367 0.73 -20.84 -19.18
CA THR A 367 -0.14 -20.62 -20.34
C THR A 367 -0.01 -19.18 -20.85
N CYS A 368 -0.12 -19.02 -22.18
CA CYS A 368 -0.16 -17.71 -22.83
C CYS A 368 -0.75 -17.87 -24.24
N GLU A 369 -2.01 -17.48 -24.45
CA GLU A 369 -2.70 -17.66 -25.74
C GLU A 369 -2.05 -16.90 -26.89
N THR A 370 -1.40 -15.78 -26.58
CA THR A 370 -0.73 -14.95 -27.57
C THR A 370 0.61 -15.53 -28.04
N LEU A 371 1.24 -16.41 -27.25
CA LEU A 371 2.56 -16.98 -27.54
C LEU A 371 2.58 -18.49 -27.76
N LEU A 372 1.64 -19.24 -27.19
CA LEU A 372 1.66 -20.71 -27.17
C LEU A 372 0.46 -21.29 -27.94
N ASN A 373 0.64 -22.46 -28.56
CA ASN A 373 -0.42 -23.18 -29.28
C ASN A 373 -1.24 -24.06 -28.33
N GLY A 374 -1.78 -23.48 -27.25
CA GLY A 374 -2.56 -24.21 -26.24
C GLY A 374 -1.79 -25.26 -25.44
N SER A 375 -0.48 -25.41 -25.68
CA SER A 375 0.42 -26.27 -24.91
C SER A 375 0.78 -25.60 -23.59
N ASN A 376 0.58 -26.32 -22.49
CA ASN A 376 1.02 -25.90 -21.17
C ASN A 376 2.41 -26.47 -20.94
N ALA A 377 3.42 -25.61 -20.76
CA ALA A 377 4.68 -26.03 -20.18
C ALA A 377 4.43 -26.26 -18.68
N SER A 378 4.88 -27.38 -18.12
CA SER A 378 4.71 -27.68 -16.70
C SER A 378 5.99 -28.26 -16.11
N LEU A 379 6.34 -27.82 -14.91
CA LEU A 379 7.50 -28.30 -14.17
C LEU A 379 7.08 -28.72 -12.75
N PRO A 380 7.46 -29.92 -12.28
CA PRO A 380 7.30 -30.28 -10.89
C PRO A 380 8.32 -29.53 -10.02
N PHE A 381 8.00 -29.33 -8.76
CA PHE A 381 8.92 -28.76 -7.78
C PHE A 381 8.73 -29.36 -6.39
N GLN A 382 9.75 -29.18 -5.57
CA GLN A 382 9.73 -29.41 -4.13
C GLN A 382 10.55 -28.30 -3.48
N ILE A 383 9.99 -27.61 -2.49
CA ILE A 383 10.64 -26.49 -1.81
C ILE A 383 10.44 -26.66 -0.30
N ALA A 384 11.53 -26.53 0.46
CA ALA A 384 11.46 -26.54 1.93
C ALA A 384 11.07 -25.15 2.48
N PRO A 385 10.65 -25.05 3.75
CA PRO A 385 10.25 -23.78 4.38
C PRO A 385 11.31 -22.69 4.22
N GLY A 386 10.89 -21.50 3.78
CA GLY A 386 11.77 -20.34 3.61
C GLY A 386 12.87 -20.49 2.55
N GLN A 387 12.94 -21.60 1.82
CA GLN A 387 13.92 -21.79 0.75
C GLN A 387 13.49 -21.09 -0.54
N GLU A 388 14.46 -20.56 -1.27
CA GLU A 388 14.27 -20.06 -2.62
C GLU A 388 14.40 -21.21 -3.62
N ALA A 389 13.50 -21.25 -4.61
CA ALA A 389 13.62 -22.11 -5.77
C ALA A 389 13.68 -21.27 -7.05
N THR A 390 14.55 -21.67 -7.97
CA THR A 390 14.64 -21.10 -9.32
C THR A 390 14.31 -22.18 -10.34
N TRP A 391 13.49 -21.82 -11.33
CA TRP A 391 13.07 -22.71 -12.40
C TRP A 391 13.37 -22.11 -13.76
N GLU A 392 13.79 -22.96 -14.70
CA GLU A 392 13.91 -22.64 -16.11
C GLU A 392 12.89 -23.45 -16.89
N MET A 393 11.94 -22.77 -17.53
CA MET A 393 10.84 -23.41 -18.25
C MET A 393 10.92 -23.11 -19.75
N PRO A 394 10.88 -24.14 -20.60
CA PRO A 394 10.78 -23.93 -22.04
C PRO A 394 9.51 -23.15 -22.41
N LEU A 395 9.66 -22.19 -23.31
CA LEU A 395 8.58 -21.39 -23.88
C LEU A 395 8.44 -21.76 -25.37
N PRO A 396 7.69 -22.82 -25.73
CA PRO A 396 7.55 -23.24 -27.11
C PRO A 396 6.67 -22.27 -27.90
N LEU A 397 7.29 -21.19 -28.39
CA LEU A 397 6.63 -20.15 -29.17
C LEU A 397 5.94 -20.75 -30.39
N LYS A 398 4.70 -20.35 -30.63
CA LYS A 398 4.03 -20.62 -31.90
C LYS A 398 4.74 -19.88 -33.04
N PRO A 399 4.72 -20.40 -34.28
CA PRO A 399 5.46 -19.81 -35.40
C PRO A 399 5.10 -18.36 -35.74
N ASP A 400 3.88 -17.95 -35.41
CA ASP A 400 3.30 -16.63 -35.65
C ASP A 400 3.20 -15.78 -34.38
N ALA A 401 3.89 -16.16 -33.28
CA ALA A 401 3.96 -15.38 -32.04
C ALA A 401 4.45 -13.97 -32.36
N SER A 402 3.60 -12.97 -32.12
CA SER A 402 3.88 -11.57 -32.43
C SER A 402 4.88 -11.00 -31.42
N ALA A 403 5.78 -10.13 -31.85
CA ALA A 403 6.64 -9.36 -30.99
C ALA A 403 5.84 -8.33 -30.18
N GLY A 404 6.34 -7.95 -29.01
CA GLY A 404 5.68 -7.00 -28.12
C GLY A 404 5.49 -7.52 -26.71
N LYS A 405 4.62 -6.87 -25.94
CA LYS A 405 4.31 -7.25 -24.54
C LYS A 405 3.27 -8.37 -24.50
N HIS A 406 3.52 -9.37 -23.66
CA HIS A 406 2.64 -10.51 -23.44
C HIS A 406 2.44 -10.76 -21.95
N ARG A 407 1.21 -11.09 -21.57
CA ARG A 407 0.88 -11.52 -20.21
C ARG A 407 0.98 -13.05 -20.14
N LEU A 408 1.95 -13.53 -19.37
CA LEU A 408 2.12 -14.93 -19.02
C LEU A 408 1.24 -15.26 -17.82
N GLN A 409 0.51 -16.38 -17.88
CA GLN A 409 -0.25 -16.89 -16.76
C GLN A 409 0.45 -18.12 -16.18
N PHE A 410 0.83 -18.02 -14.91
CA PHE A 410 1.38 -19.12 -14.13
C PHE A 410 0.30 -19.71 -13.25
N GLU A 411 0.09 -21.01 -13.33
CA GLU A 411 -0.82 -21.76 -12.50
C GLU A 411 -0.02 -22.67 -11.56
N PHE A 412 -0.23 -22.49 -10.27
CA PHE A 412 0.39 -23.29 -9.22
C PHE A 412 -0.61 -24.30 -8.70
N GLU A 413 -0.17 -25.55 -8.59
CA GLU A 413 -0.84 -26.61 -7.85
C GLU A 413 0.15 -27.09 -6.78
N ILE A 414 -0.13 -26.77 -5.52
CA ILE A 414 0.76 -27.01 -4.39
C ILE A 414 0.08 -27.98 -3.43
N GLN A 415 0.78 -29.05 -3.09
CA GLN A 415 0.43 -30.01 -2.05
C GLN A 415 1.22 -29.65 -0.78
N GLY A 416 0.50 -29.11 0.20
CA GLY A 416 0.93 -28.98 1.60
C GLY A 416 -0.16 -29.57 2.51
N ARG A 417 -0.56 -28.83 3.56
CA ARG A 417 -1.68 -29.16 4.47
C ARG A 417 -3.00 -29.42 3.74
N GLN A 418 -3.15 -28.77 2.59
CA GLN A 418 -4.23 -28.99 1.64
C GLN A 418 -3.72 -28.78 0.21
N LEU A 419 -4.57 -29.08 -0.76
CA LEU A 419 -4.30 -28.77 -2.16
C LEU A 419 -4.62 -27.31 -2.45
N TYR A 420 -3.60 -26.53 -2.76
CA TYR A 420 -3.73 -25.14 -3.19
C TYR A 420 -3.67 -25.05 -4.70
N ARG A 421 -4.61 -24.30 -5.29
CA ARG A 421 -4.59 -24.02 -6.72
C ARG A 421 -4.89 -22.56 -7.01
N PHE A 422 -3.91 -21.86 -7.57
CA PHE A 422 -4.04 -20.43 -7.83
C PHE A 422 -3.23 -19.99 -9.04
N ARG A 423 -3.53 -18.78 -9.53
CA ARG A 423 -2.95 -18.21 -10.74
C ARG A 423 -2.28 -16.87 -10.46
N LEU A 424 -1.18 -16.64 -11.15
CA LEU A 424 -0.37 -15.43 -11.14
C LEU A 424 -0.14 -14.97 -12.57
N TYR A 425 0.04 -13.67 -12.75
CA TYR A 425 0.32 -13.09 -14.06
C TYR A 425 1.64 -12.32 -14.00
N ARG A 426 2.47 -12.46 -15.04
CA ARG A 426 3.68 -11.65 -15.22
C ARG A 426 3.81 -11.23 -16.67
N GLU A 427 4.38 -10.06 -16.91
CA GLU A 427 4.62 -9.58 -18.27
C GLU A 427 5.99 -10.03 -18.78
N VAL A 428 6.04 -10.36 -20.07
CA VAL A 428 7.28 -10.61 -20.79
C VAL A 428 7.23 -9.89 -22.13
N TYR A 429 8.37 -9.40 -22.61
CA TYR A 429 8.48 -8.86 -23.95
C TYR A 429 9.03 -9.91 -24.92
N LEU A 430 8.33 -10.19 -26.01
CA LEU A 430 8.86 -11.01 -27.11
C LEU A 430 9.61 -10.12 -28.10
N GLY A 431 10.91 -10.36 -28.22
CA GLY A 431 11.86 -9.53 -28.94
C GLY A 431 13.05 -9.17 -28.04
N SER A 432 14.08 -8.59 -28.63
CA SER A 432 15.32 -8.22 -27.92
C SER A 432 15.26 -6.84 -27.24
N GLY A 433 14.18 -6.06 -27.44
CA GLY A 433 13.99 -4.73 -26.84
C GLY A 433 14.87 -3.62 -27.42
N ASP A 434 15.92 -3.98 -28.16
CA ASP A 434 16.86 -3.08 -28.85
C ASP A 434 16.36 -2.58 -30.22
N ILE A 435 15.26 -3.16 -30.73
CA ILE A 435 14.61 -2.74 -31.97
C ILE A 435 13.10 -2.89 -31.82
N GLU A 436 12.37 -1.81 -32.09
CA GLU A 436 10.92 -1.80 -32.17
C GLU A 436 10.51 -1.45 -33.59
N LEU A 437 9.63 -2.26 -34.19
CA LEU A 437 9.02 -1.96 -35.48
C LEU A 437 7.53 -1.77 -35.29
N ARG A 438 7.05 -0.54 -35.52
CA ARG A 438 5.63 -0.21 -35.52
C ARG A 438 5.16 -0.09 -36.96
N PHE A 439 4.04 -0.73 -37.26
CA PHE A 439 3.43 -0.74 -38.58
C PHE A 439 2.09 -0.03 -38.52
N ASP A 440 1.98 1.09 -39.22
CA ASP A 440 0.71 1.78 -39.44
C ASP A 440 0.31 1.60 -40.90
N ALA A 441 -0.92 1.16 -41.14
CA ALA A 441 -1.43 0.89 -42.46
C ALA A 441 -2.49 1.91 -42.86
N VAL A 442 -2.39 2.43 -44.08
CA VAL A 442 -3.37 3.34 -44.67
C VAL A 442 -3.76 2.82 -46.05
N ARG A 443 -5.03 2.49 -46.22
CA ARG A 443 -5.59 2.10 -47.52
C ARG A 443 -5.61 3.31 -48.45
N GLU A 444 -4.93 3.19 -49.59
CA GLU A 444 -4.90 4.24 -50.61
C GLU A 444 -6.03 4.06 -51.63
N ASN A 445 -6.35 2.81 -51.98
CA ASN A 445 -7.50 2.44 -52.82
C ASN A 445 -7.87 0.95 -52.62
N ASP A 446 -8.75 0.42 -53.47
CA ASP A 446 -9.25 -0.95 -53.36
C ASP A 446 -8.20 -2.06 -53.48
N HIS A 447 -7.04 -1.74 -54.07
CA HIS A 447 -5.99 -2.71 -54.37
C HIS A 447 -4.63 -2.37 -53.76
N LEU A 448 -4.53 -1.25 -53.02
CA LEU A 448 -3.25 -0.72 -52.59
C LEU A 448 -3.33 -0.15 -51.18
N VAL A 449 -2.39 -0.62 -50.36
CA VAL A 449 -2.19 -0.11 -49.00
C VAL A 449 -0.77 0.41 -48.89
N ARG A 450 -0.66 1.60 -48.30
CA ARG A 450 0.61 2.14 -47.84
C ARG A 450 0.84 1.75 -46.40
N ILE A 451 1.97 1.13 -46.15
CA ILE A 451 2.46 0.79 -44.83
C ILE A 451 3.56 1.77 -44.46
N GLN A 452 3.37 2.43 -43.33
CA GLN A 452 4.36 3.23 -42.66
C GLN A 452 4.98 2.38 -41.56
N VAL A 453 6.28 2.13 -41.68
CA VAL A 453 7.06 1.41 -40.68
C VAL A 453 7.91 2.43 -39.93
N GLU A 454 7.59 2.63 -38.66
CA GLU A 454 8.44 3.36 -37.73
C GLU A 454 9.35 2.34 -37.03
N ALA A 455 10.66 2.48 -37.25
CA ALA A 455 11.67 1.64 -36.65
C ALA A 455 12.45 2.45 -35.61
N ASN A 456 12.47 1.99 -34.37
CA ASN A 456 13.25 2.58 -33.30
C ASN A 456 14.41 1.65 -32.94
N ASN A 457 15.62 1.99 -33.40
CA ASN A 457 16.81 1.18 -33.21
C ASN A 457 17.65 1.72 -32.04
N HIS A 458 17.74 0.96 -30.96
CA HIS A 458 18.51 1.29 -29.77
C HIS A 458 19.92 0.68 -29.76
N THR A 459 20.34 0.02 -30.84
CA THR A 459 21.70 -0.53 -30.97
C THR A 459 22.69 0.52 -31.45
N ASP A 460 23.99 0.25 -31.27
CA ASP A 460 25.08 1.15 -31.70
C ASP A 460 25.31 1.17 -33.22
N GLY A 461 24.64 0.28 -33.97
CA GLY A 461 24.88 0.06 -35.40
C GLY A 461 23.61 -0.02 -36.24
N PRO A 462 23.73 0.10 -37.56
CA PRO A 462 22.58 -0.03 -38.43
C PRO A 462 22.07 -1.47 -38.51
N LEU A 463 20.75 -1.63 -38.52
CA LEU A 463 20.09 -2.93 -38.67
C LEU A 463 19.42 -3.05 -40.03
N SER A 464 19.32 -4.28 -40.56
CA SER A 464 18.56 -4.55 -41.78
C SER A 464 17.69 -5.78 -41.61
N PHE A 465 16.50 -5.77 -42.20
CA PHE A 465 15.51 -6.84 -42.10
C PHE A 465 14.98 -7.22 -43.49
N ASP A 466 14.84 -8.52 -43.70
CA ASP A 466 14.08 -9.10 -44.79
C ASP A 466 12.66 -9.41 -44.29
N CYS A 467 11.68 -8.68 -44.80
CA CYS A 467 10.31 -8.75 -44.32
C CYS A 467 9.39 -9.44 -45.35
N ARG A 468 8.47 -10.26 -44.85
CA ARG A 468 7.45 -10.97 -45.62
C ARG A 468 6.07 -10.67 -45.06
N VAL A 469 5.08 -10.54 -45.94
CA VAL A 469 3.69 -10.26 -45.61
C VAL A 469 2.83 -11.39 -46.10
N PHE A 470 2.15 -12.06 -45.19
CA PHE A 470 1.27 -13.18 -45.47
C PHE A 470 -0.18 -12.69 -45.43
N SER A 471 -0.83 -12.71 -46.59
CA SER A 471 -2.25 -12.42 -46.73
C SER A 471 -3.03 -13.73 -46.82
N PRO A 472 -4.20 -13.85 -46.18
CA PRO A 472 -5.05 -15.03 -46.33
C PRO A 472 -5.41 -15.29 -47.80
N GLY A 473 -5.19 -16.51 -48.28
CA GLY A 473 -5.57 -16.91 -49.64
C GLY A 473 -4.68 -16.38 -50.78
N ALA A 474 -3.62 -15.62 -50.49
CA ALA A 474 -2.73 -15.05 -51.50
C ALA A 474 -1.25 -15.39 -51.25
N PRO A 475 -0.39 -15.37 -52.29
CA PRO A 475 1.06 -15.49 -52.12
C PRO A 475 1.61 -14.40 -51.20
N TYR A 476 2.67 -14.71 -50.45
CA TYR A 476 3.33 -13.71 -49.62
C TYR A 476 4.03 -12.65 -50.47
N GLN A 477 4.03 -11.41 -49.99
CA GLN A 477 4.83 -10.32 -50.56
C GLN A 477 6.11 -10.13 -49.74
N ARG A 478 7.18 -9.68 -50.37
CA ARG A 478 8.49 -9.48 -49.73
C ARG A 478 8.95 -8.03 -49.91
N PHE A 479 9.51 -7.45 -48.85
CA PHE A 479 10.17 -6.15 -48.88
C PHE A 479 11.35 -6.15 -47.90
N GLN A 480 12.23 -5.15 -48.00
CA GLN A 480 13.38 -5.04 -47.11
C GLN A 480 13.37 -3.69 -46.37
N LEU A 481 13.76 -3.72 -45.11
CA LEU A 481 14.12 -2.55 -44.33
C LEU A 481 15.65 -2.54 -44.26
N VAL A 482 16.30 -1.67 -45.03
CA VAL A 482 17.76 -1.67 -45.15
C VAL A 482 18.35 -0.47 -44.43
N ASN A 483 19.47 -0.70 -43.73
CA ASN A 483 20.27 0.33 -43.07
C ASN A 483 19.43 1.25 -42.18
N LEU A 484 18.75 0.67 -41.20
CA LEU A 484 18.04 1.38 -40.14
C LEU A 484 19.07 1.90 -39.14
N PRO A 485 19.48 3.19 -39.18
CA PRO A 485 20.49 3.73 -38.27
C PRO A 485 20.00 3.70 -36.82
N PRO A 486 20.89 3.87 -35.83
CA PRO A 486 20.50 4.14 -34.45
C PRO A 486 19.52 5.33 -34.36
N GLY A 487 18.50 5.20 -33.50
CA GLY A 487 17.40 6.14 -33.34
C GLY A 487 16.14 5.79 -34.15
N THR A 488 15.24 6.75 -34.28
CA THR A 488 13.95 6.57 -34.97
C THR A 488 14.08 6.82 -36.46
N THR A 489 13.60 5.88 -37.27
CA THR A 489 13.56 5.95 -38.72
C THR A 489 12.19 5.57 -39.25
N GLU A 490 11.66 6.35 -40.19
CA GLU A 490 10.43 6.03 -40.89
C GLU A 490 10.71 5.44 -42.29
N ARG A 491 9.96 4.42 -42.68
CA ARG A 491 9.96 3.82 -44.03
C ARG A 491 8.53 3.67 -44.54
N LYS A 492 8.30 4.06 -45.79
CA LYS A 492 7.00 3.92 -46.46
C LYS A 492 7.09 2.86 -47.54
N ILE A 493 6.15 1.92 -47.52
CA ILE A 493 6.13 0.74 -48.39
C ILE A 493 4.72 0.63 -48.96
N ARG A 494 4.61 0.31 -50.25
CA ARG A 494 3.32 0.04 -50.89
C ARG A 494 3.17 -1.46 -51.08
N LEU A 495 2.06 -2.01 -50.61
CA LEU A 495 1.68 -3.39 -50.83
C LEU A 495 0.43 -3.45 -51.71
N VAL A 496 0.42 -4.41 -52.62
CA VAL A 496 -0.77 -4.70 -53.42
C VAL A 496 -1.64 -5.65 -52.62
N ILE A 497 -2.90 -5.32 -52.41
CA ILE A 497 -3.81 -6.16 -51.64
C ILE A 497 -5.03 -6.50 -52.48
N ASP A 498 -5.44 -7.77 -52.49
CA ASP A 498 -6.67 -8.22 -53.13
C ASP A 498 -7.63 -8.74 -52.05
N ASP A 499 -8.13 -7.81 -51.22
CA ASP A 499 -9.24 -8.02 -50.31
C ASP A 499 -10.36 -7.06 -50.70
N ALA A 500 -11.59 -7.58 -50.85
CA ALA A 500 -12.76 -6.84 -51.32
C ALA A 500 -13.27 -5.76 -50.34
N GLY A 501 -12.37 -4.94 -49.78
CA GLY A 501 -12.64 -3.88 -48.82
C GLY A 501 -12.91 -4.34 -47.38
N GLN A 502 -12.72 -5.63 -47.07
CA GLN A 502 -12.90 -6.12 -45.70
C GLN A 502 -11.64 -5.89 -44.86
N PRO A 503 -11.76 -5.46 -43.59
CA PRO A 503 -10.63 -5.35 -42.68
C PRO A 503 -10.11 -6.76 -42.35
N VAL A 504 -8.96 -7.11 -42.93
CA VAL A 504 -8.29 -8.40 -42.71
C VAL A 504 -7.01 -8.17 -41.92
N GLU A 505 -6.79 -8.93 -40.86
CA GLU A 505 -5.51 -8.94 -40.15
C GLU A 505 -4.48 -9.70 -40.99
N ARG A 506 -3.31 -9.09 -41.24
CA ARG A 506 -2.21 -9.76 -41.97
C ARG A 506 -1.00 -9.92 -41.08
N TRP A 507 -0.24 -10.95 -41.39
CA TRP A 507 0.95 -11.33 -40.64
C TRP A 507 2.22 -10.86 -41.34
N PHE A 508 3.05 -10.13 -40.60
CA PHE A 508 4.36 -9.66 -41.02
C PHE A 508 5.42 -10.50 -40.32
N ARG A 509 6.41 -10.98 -41.06
CA ARG A 509 7.61 -11.60 -40.50
C ARG A 509 8.83 -10.86 -41.01
N CYS A 510 9.62 -10.29 -40.12
CA CYS A 510 10.87 -9.61 -40.41
C CYS A 510 12.04 -10.41 -39.83
N GLU A 511 12.86 -10.99 -40.70
CA GLU A 511 14.07 -11.74 -40.37
C GLU A 511 15.27 -10.80 -40.49
N GLN A 512 16.10 -10.68 -39.44
CA GLN A 512 17.26 -9.81 -39.51
C GLN A 512 18.28 -10.34 -40.53
N ILE A 513 18.77 -9.48 -41.41
CA ILE A 513 19.80 -9.84 -42.39
C ILE A 513 21.14 -10.00 -41.65
N GLY A 514 21.76 -11.17 -41.79
CA GLY A 514 23.05 -11.49 -41.15
C GLY A 514 22.95 -11.95 -39.69
N ALA A 515 21.74 -12.13 -39.14
CA ALA A 515 21.52 -12.69 -37.82
C ALA A 515 20.31 -13.64 -37.84
N ASN A 516 20.12 -14.43 -36.77
CA ASN A 516 19.04 -15.41 -36.69
C ASN A 516 17.78 -14.88 -35.97
N ARG A 517 17.64 -13.55 -35.85
CA ARG A 517 16.53 -12.90 -35.13
C ARG A 517 15.29 -12.78 -36.02
N VAL A 518 14.13 -13.12 -35.46
CA VAL A 518 12.83 -13.04 -36.15
C VAL A 518 11.84 -12.22 -35.34
N LEU A 519 11.24 -11.22 -35.98
CA LEU A 519 10.18 -10.41 -35.39
C LEU A 519 8.90 -10.62 -36.22
N ASN A 520 7.81 -10.99 -35.55
CA ASN A 520 6.52 -11.16 -36.19
C ASN A 520 5.56 -10.07 -35.72
N TYR A 521 4.67 -9.60 -36.58
CA TYR A 521 3.66 -8.60 -36.22
C TYR A 521 2.33 -8.95 -36.88
N ARG A 522 1.24 -8.56 -36.22
CA ARG A 522 -0.11 -8.62 -36.78
C ARG A 522 -0.60 -7.20 -36.98
N VAL A 523 -0.98 -6.88 -38.21
CA VAL A 523 -1.38 -5.53 -38.62
C VAL A 523 -2.79 -5.62 -39.20
N LYS A 524 -3.68 -4.76 -38.72
CA LYS A 524 -5.05 -4.62 -39.25
C LYS A 524 -5.06 -3.53 -40.30
N PHE A 525 -5.77 -3.81 -41.39
CA PHE A 525 -5.89 -2.95 -42.58
C PHE A 525 -7.29 -2.38 -42.70
#